data_AF-A0A254UJB8-F1
#
_entry.id   AF-A0A254UJB8-F1
#
_cell.length_a   1.000
_cell.length_b   1.000
_cell.length_c   1.000
_cell.angle_alpha   90.00
_cell.angle_beta   90.00
_cell.angle_gamma   90.00
#
_symmetry.space_group_name_H-M   'P 1'
#
loop_
_entity.id
_entity.type
_entity.pdbx_description
1 polymer ?
#
loop_
_entity_poly.entity_id
_entity_poly.type
_entity_poly.pdbx_seq_one_letter_code
_entity_poly.pdbx_strand_id
1 'polypeptide(L)'
;MKAIIAFAGGDREEPGLLRYPRASSERPGGDIVRPLLDDFWVAGPDGRHRCLVAPPARMRLFDAKESSEIGLFQPKVAQLIIAQFICGVAFLHSKNIVHGDIHLENILVEFPKAIDTLPDTEHMHNDIIRNTWDVRFNYSIQEPRAEAGLDTMIVQEKSAFEKIMWSTLEFEPEERATAEQLMQSEWMKGWDLPALEQSLKTRKKALRSVK
;
A
#
# COMPACT_ATOMS: atom_id res chain seq x y z
N MET A 1 5.95 5.69 3.70
CA MET A 1 4.70 6.07 3.02
C MET A 1 3.59 6.18 4.07
N LYS A 2 2.49 6.89 3.78
CA LYS A 2 1.35 6.93 4.70
C LYS A 2 0.08 6.55 3.95
N ALA A 3 -0.36 5.31 4.10
CA ALA A 3 -1.45 4.73 3.36
C ALA A 3 -2.65 4.54 4.30
N ILE A 4 -3.84 4.73 3.73
CA ILE A 4 -5.14 4.43 4.30
C ILE A 4 -5.80 5.63 5.03
N ILE A 5 -6.90 6.12 4.45
CA ILE A 5 -7.83 7.09 5.05
C ILE A 5 -9.11 6.31 5.35
N ALA A 6 -9.22 5.71 6.54
CA ALA A 6 -10.44 4.99 6.89
C ALA A 6 -11.50 5.96 7.45
N PHE A 7 -12.71 5.88 6.91
CA PHE A 7 -13.90 6.47 7.48
C PHE A 7 -14.71 5.35 8.14
N ALA A 8 -15.06 5.50 9.41
CA ALA A 8 -15.92 4.53 10.09
C ALA A 8 -17.38 4.78 9.66
N GLY A 9 -17.98 3.83 8.97
CA GLY A 9 -19.41 3.86 8.64
C GLY A 9 -20.25 3.26 9.77
N GLY A 10 -21.16 4.06 10.36
CA GLY A 10 -22.10 3.61 11.37
C GLY A 10 -23.15 4.67 11.68
N ASP A 11 -24.38 4.39 11.26
CA ASP A 11 -25.57 5.24 11.36
C ASP A 11 -26.05 5.30 12.83
N ARG A 12 -25.48 6.23 13.61
CA ARG A 12 -25.92 6.81 14.91
C ARG A 12 -24.71 7.51 15.55
N GLU A 13 -24.71 8.84 15.55
CA GLU A 13 -23.63 9.71 16.09
C GLU A 13 -22.21 9.20 15.79
N GLU A 14 -21.71 9.55 14.60
CA GLU A 14 -20.51 8.96 14.01
C GLU A 14 -19.29 8.90 14.96
N PRO A 15 -18.65 7.72 15.09
CA PRO A 15 -17.56 7.51 16.03
C PRO A 15 -16.31 8.26 15.58
N GLY A 16 -15.62 8.85 16.56
CA GLY A 16 -14.49 9.77 16.40
C GLY A 16 -13.51 9.41 15.28
N LEU A 17 -13.44 10.31 14.30
CA LEU A 17 -12.40 10.38 13.29
C LEU A 17 -11.01 10.41 13.97
N LEU A 18 -10.05 9.65 13.43
CA LEU A 18 -8.76 9.31 14.03
C LEU A 18 -7.89 10.52 14.44
N ARG A 19 -8.19 11.21 15.56
CA ARG A 19 -7.24 12.02 16.34
C ARG A 19 -6.33 11.10 17.15
N TYR A 20 -5.44 10.36 16.47
CA TYR A 20 -4.46 9.52 17.17
C TYR A 20 -3.17 10.30 17.38
N PRO A 21 -2.72 10.48 18.64
CA PRO A 21 -1.38 10.95 18.91
C PRO A 21 -0.39 9.99 18.21
N ARG A 22 0.57 10.57 17.50
CA ARG A 22 1.64 9.90 16.73
C ARG A 22 2.52 8.95 17.56
N ALA A 23 2.24 8.75 18.85
CA ALA A 23 3.19 8.35 19.87
C ALA A 23 2.73 7.27 20.86
N SER A 24 1.57 6.61 20.68
CA SER A 24 1.08 5.64 21.69
C SER A 24 0.41 4.38 21.13
N SER A 25 1.01 3.73 20.14
CA SER A 25 0.65 2.34 19.83
C SER A 25 1.89 1.45 19.90
N GLU A 26 1.86 0.46 20.78
CA GLU A 26 2.88 -0.61 20.88
C GLU A 26 2.93 -1.48 19.60
N ARG A 27 1.89 -1.43 18.76
CA ARG A 27 1.78 -2.18 17.51
C ARG A 27 2.37 -1.41 16.31
N PRO A 28 3.18 -2.07 15.45
CA PRO A 28 3.64 -1.50 14.17
C PRO A 28 2.45 -1.13 13.26
N GLY A 29 2.56 -0.03 12.49
CA GLY A 29 1.55 0.37 11.50
C GLY A 29 0.84 1.70 11.76
N GLY A 30 0.86 2.20 13.00
CA GLY A 30 0.23 3.48 13.35
C GLY A 30 0.87 4.70 12.67
N ASP A 31 2.15 4.62 12.28
CA ASP A 31 2.83 5.68 11.53
C ASP A 31 2.62 5.60 10.01
N ILE A 32 2.03 4.50 9.53
CA ILE A 32 1.62 4.28 8.15
C ILE A 32 0.24 4.87 7.92
N VAL A 33 -0.70 4.76 8.86
CA VAL A 33 -2.01 5.39 8.68
C VAL A 33 -1.87 6.92 8.78
N ARG A 34 -2.53 7.66 7.86
CA ARG A 34 -2.45 9.13 7.89
C ARG A 34 -3.24 9.68 9.09
N PRO A 35 -2.63 10.51 9.95
CA PRO A 35 -3.35 11.13 11.05
C PRO A 35 -4.22 12.27 10.53
N LEU A 36 -5.40 12.44 11.13
CA LEU A 36 -6.13 13.69 11.09
C LEU A 36 -5.44 14.69 12.04
N LEU A 37 -5.09 15.86 11.53
CA LEU A 37 -4.48 16.93 12.31
C LEU A 37 -5.55 17.75 13.03
N ASP A 38 -6.65 18.04 12.35
CA ASP A 38 -7.74 18.85 12.88
C ASP A 38 -9.05 18.63 12.11
N ASP A 39 -10.15 19.12 12.65
CA ASP A 39 -11.41 19.25 11.95
C ASP A 39 -12.15 20.52 12.38
N PHE A 40 -12.81 21.17 11.45
CA PHE A 40 -13.57 22.39 11.71
C PHE A 40 -14.79 22.47 10.81
N TRP A 41 -15.74 23.32 11.17
CA TRP A 41 -16.96 23.54 10.40
C TRP A 41 -16.86 24.83 9.59
N VAL A 42 -17.27 24.76 8.32
CA VAL A 42 -17.38 25.91 7.42
C VAL A 42 -18.83 26.08 7.00
N ALA A 43 -19.35 27.30 7.08
CA ALA A 43 -20.66 27.62 6.52
C ALA A 43 -20.54 27.81 5.01
N GLY A 44 -21.46 27.21 4.26
CA GLY A 44 -21.60 27.33 2.80
C GLY A 44 -23.06 27.58 2.40
N PRO A 45 -23.33 27.78 1.10
CA PRO A 45 -24.68 28.02 0.59
C PRO A 45 -25.68 26.91 0.95
N ASP A 46 -25.20 25.67 1.03
CA ASP A 46 -26.01 24.47 1.28
C ASP A 46 -25.94 23.96 2.74
N GLY A 47 -25.48 24.80 3.67
CA GLY A 47 -25.43 24.47 5.10
C GLY A 47 -24.03 24.51 5.69
N ARG A 48 -23.77 23.70 6.72
CA ARG A 48 -22.44 23.61 7.35
C ARG A 48 -21.74 22.35 6.89
N HIS A 49 -20.51 22.51 6.41
CA HIS A 49 -19.66 21.44 5.93
C HIS A 49 -18.55 21.19 6.95
N ARG A 50 -18.31 19.92 7.30
CA ARG A 50 -17.18 19.53 8.12
C ARG A 50 -15.93 19.43 7.25
N CYS A 51 -14.91 20.21 7.56
CA CYS A 51 -13.62 20.21 6.89
C CYS A 51 -12.61 19.43 7.72
N LEU A 52 -11.88 18.55 7.06
CA LEU A 52 -10.90 17.66 7.67
C LEU A 52 -9.49 18.09 7.29
N VAL A 53 -8.63 18.29 8.27
CA VAL A 53 -7.24 18.70 8.07
C VAL A 53 -6.34 17.48 8.23
N ALA A 54 -5.58 17.15 7.19
CA ALA A 54 -4.58 16.11 7.22
C ALA A 54 -3.27 16.64 6.62
N PRO A 55 -2.11 15.98 6.86
CA PRO A 55 -0.91 16.31 6.11
C PRO A 55 -1.20 16.20 4.60
N PRO A 56 -0.69 17.13 3.76
CA PRO A 56 -0.96 17.13 2.33
C PRO A 56 -0.82 15.74 1.71
N ALA A 57 -1.83 15.33 0.93
CA ALA A 57 -1.70 14.14 0.09
C ALA A 57 -0.54 14.37 -0.88
N ARG A 58 0.35 13.38 -1.03
CA ARG A 58 1.50 13.52 -1.92
C ARG A 58 1.15 12.99 -3.30
N MET A 59 1.29 11.69 -3.52
CA MET A 59 0.98 11.07 -4.81
C MET A 59 0.17 9.79 -4.58
N ARG A 60 -0.81 9.52 -5.45
CA ARG A 60 -1.56 8.26 -5.42
C ARG A 60 -0.68 7.15 -5.96
N LEU A 61 -0.91 5.92 -5.48
CA LEU A 61 -0.19 4.76 -5.99
C LEU A 61 -0.51 4.51 -7.47
N PHE A 62 -1.74 4.84 -7.89
CA PHE A 62 -2.13 4.90 -9.30
C PHE A 62 -1.22 5.84 -10.10
N ASP A 63 -1.17 7.13 -9.74
CA ASP A 63 -0.34 8.12 -10.46
C ASP A 63 1.14 7.69 -10.50
N ALA A 64 1.64 7.11 -9.41
CA ALA A 64 3.00 6.61 -9.33
C ALA A 64 3.28 5.43 -10.28
N LYS A 65 2.32 4.52 -10.41
CA LYS A 65 2.41 3.39 -11.33
C LYS A 65 2.39 3.88 -12.78
N GLU A 66 1.47 4.79 -13.10
CA GLU A 66 1.34 5.34 -14.46
C GLU A 66 2.53 6.23 -14.84
N SER A 67 3.23 6.80 -13.86
CA SER A 67 4.49 7.50 -14.09
C SER A 67 5.71 6.58 -14.25
N SER A 68 5.55 5.27 -14.05
CA SER A 68 6.63 4.31 -14.21
C SER A 68 6.80 3.93 -15.68
N GLU A 69 8.02 3.98 -16.20
CA GLU A 69 8.30 3.76 -17.64
C GLU A 69 7.77 2.42 -18.18
N ILE A 70 7.87 1.36 -17.38
CA ILE A 70 7.40 0.02 -17.75
C ILE A 70 6.08 -0.37 -17.07
N GLY A 71 5.43 0.58 -16.38
CA GLY A 71 4.21 0.33 -15.58
C GLY A 71 4.42 -0.54 -14.33
N LEU A 72 5.67 -0.80 -13.93
CA LEU A 72 6.05 -1.62 -12.77
C LEU A 72 7.04 -0.90 -11.86
N PHE A 73 6.81 -0.96 -10.56
CA PHE A 73 7.79 -0.51 -9.57
C PHE A 73 9.01 -1.43 -9.52
N GLN A 74 10.16 -0.86 -9.15
CA GLN A 74 11.32 -1.63 -8.71
C GLN A 74 10.88 -2.68 -7.66
N PRO A 75 11.38 -3.92 -7.71
CA PRO A 75 10.93 -5.01 -6.85
C PRO A 75 10.95 -4.64 -5.37
N LYS A 76 12.03 -3.97 -4.92
CA LYS A 76 12.16 -3.56 -3.53
C LYS A 76 11.14 -2.50 -3.10
N VAL A 77 10.75 -1.64 -4.03
CA VAL A 77 9.71 -0.62 -3.82
C VAL A 77 8.34 -1.27 -3.74
N ALA A 78 8.03 -2.22 -4.63
CA ALA A 78 6.78 -2.99 -4.60
C ALA A 78 6.61 -3.76 -3.29
N GLN A 79 7.64 -4.48 -2.86
CA GLN A 79 7.74 -5.14 -1.55
C GLN A 79 7.44 -4.16 -0.41
N LEU A 80 8.12 -3.01 -0.36
CA LEU A 80 7.87 -1.99 0.66
C LEU A 80 6.43 -1.46 0.67
N ILE A 81 5.80 -1.31 -0.50
CA ILE A 81 4.41 -0.86 -0.62
C ILE A 81 3.47 -1.92 -0.03
N ILE A 82 3.64 -3.19 -0.39
CA ILE A 82 2.81 -4.31 0.10
C ILE A 82 2.98 -4.45 1.61
N ALA A 83 4.22 -4.45 2.12
CA ALA A 83 4.50 -4.51 3.54
C ALA A 83 3.78 -3.41 4.32
N GLN A 84 3.89 -2.16 3.84
CA GLN A 84 3.26 -1.02 4.49
C GLN A 84 1.74 -1.11 4.44
N PHE A 85 1.19 -1.53 3.30
CA PHE A 85 -0.24 -1.71 3.13
C PHE A 85 -0.79 -2.74 4.13
N ILE A 86 -0.19 -3.92 4.21
CA ILE A 86 -0.59 -4.98 5.15
C ILE A 86 -0.49 -4.48 6.60
N CYS A 87 0.61 -3.81 6.97
CA CYS A 87 0.76 -3.24 8.32
C CYS A 87 -0.29 -2.16 8.63
N GLY A 88 -0.63 -1.31 7.67
CA GLY A 88 -1.65 -0.26 7.84
C GLY A 88 -3.04 -0.86 8.05
N VAL A 89 -3.40 -1.88 7.25
CA VAL A 89 -4.68 -2.59 7.39
C VAL A 89 -4.75 -3.32 8.74
N ALA A 90 -3.68 -4.04 9.12
CA ALA A 90 -3.60 -4.71 10.41
C ALA A 90 -3.77 -3.73 11.59
N PHE A 91 -3.18 -2.53 11.48
CA PHE A 91 -3.35 -1.50 12.49
C PHE A 91 -4.82 -1.03 12.58
N LEU A 92 -5.48 -0.75 11.45
CA LEU A 92 -6.89 -0.33 11.44
C LEU A 92 -7.81 -1.41 12.02
N HIS A 93 -7.59 -2.66 11.63
CA HIS A 93 -8.36 -3.80 12.14
C HIS A 93 -8.14 -3.96 13.66
N SER A 94 -6.93 -3.72 14.18
CA SER A 94 -6.66 -3.71 15.63
C SER A 94 -7.41 -2.60 16.40
N LYS A 95 -7.97 -1.62 15.69
CA LYS A 95 -8.82 -0.55 16.22
C LYS A 95 -10.30 -0.76 15.92
N ASN A 96 -10.69 -1.93 15.40
CA ASN A 96 -12.04 -2.23 14.93
C ASN A 96 -12.52 -1.28 13.82
N ILE A 97 -11.60 -0.82 12.97
CA ILE A 97 -11.89 0.06 11.84
C ILE A 97 -11.66 -0.73 10.55
N VAL A 98 -12.66 -0.73 9.67
CA VAL A 98 -12.56 -1.25 8.30
C VAL A 98 -12.53 -0.06 7.35
N HIS A 99 -11.62 -0.07 6.37
CA HIS A 99 -11.50 1.05 5.42
C HIS A 99 -12.70 1.17 4.47
N GLY A 100 -13.28 0.04 4.07
CA GLY A 100 -14.47 -0.01 3.20
C GLY A 100 -14.20 0.22 1.71
N ASP A 101 -13.14 0.94 1.33
CA ASP A 101 -12.90 1.34 -0.06
C ASP A 101 -11.42 1.22 -0.49
N ILE A 102 -10.86 0.02 -0.39
CA ILE A 102 -9.44 -0.22 -0.68
C ILE A 102 -9.24 -0.38 -2.19
N HIS A 103 -8.58 0.60 -2.81
CA HIS A 103 -8.09 0.55 -4.19
C HIS A 103 -6.89 1.48 -4.39
N LEU A 104 -6.20 1.37 -5.55
CA LEU A 104 -4.93 2.06 -5.82
C LEU A 104 -5.00 3.60 -5.74
N GLU A 105 -6.17 4.20 -5.96
CA GLU A 105 -6.34 5.66 -5.90
C GLU A 105 -6.43 6.18 -4.45
N ASN A 106 -6.84 5.32 -3.52
CA ASN A 106 -6.93 5.62 -2.08
C ASN A 106 -5.64 5.27 -1.32
N ILE A 107 -4.62 4.73 -2.00
CA ILE A 107 -3.30 4.46 -1.43
C ILE A 107 -2.35 5.59 -1.79
N LEU A 108 -1.77 6.25 -0.78
CA LEU A 108 -0.82 7.36 -0.99
C LEU A 108 0.61 6.98 -0.64
N VAL A 109 1.52 7.42 -1.50
CA VAL A 109 2.94 7.09 -1.50
C VAL A 109 3.82 8.32 -1.34
N GLU A 110 4.98 8.14 -0.71
CA GLU A 110 6.03 9.17 -0.55
C GLU A 110 7.28 8.64 -1.25
N PHE A 111 7.58 9.21 -2.43
CA PHE A 111 8.79 8.90 -3.19
C PHE A 111 9.82 10.03 -3.11
N PRO A 112 11.14 9.73 -3.16
CA PRO A 112 12.15 10.71 -3.53
C PRO A 112 11.88 11.27 -4.93
N LYS A 113 12.30 12.52 -5.18
CA LYS A 113 12.19 13.17 -6.49
C LYS A 113 13.18 12.56 -7.49
N ALA A 114 12.80 11.45 -8.11
CA ALA A 114 13.30 10.98 -9.39
C ALA A 114 12.34 9.87 -9.81
N ILE A 115 11.44 10.20 -10.74
CA ILE A 115 10.65 9.22 -11.46
C ILE A 115 11.03 9.46 -12.91
N ASP A 116 11.67 8.46 -13.50
CA ASP A 116 12.21 8.49 -14.84
C ASP A 116 11.08 8.68 -15.87
N THR A 117 11.38 9.44 -16.93
CA THR A 117 10.43 9.94 -17.91
C THR A 117 10.84 9.49 -19.30
N LEU A 118 10.04 8.65 -19.99
CA LEU A 118 10.01 8.49 -21.46
C LEU A 118 8.70 7.76 -21.93
N PRO A 119 8.31 7.85 -23.22
CA PRO A 119 6.94 7.64 -23.71
C PRO A 119 6.59 6.21 -24.17
N ASP A 120 5.26 5.98 -24.25
CA ASP A 120 4.55 4.72 -24.48
C ASP A 120 4.93 3.93 -25.75
N THR A 121 4.97 2.60 -25.63
CA THR A 121 4.83 1.69 -26.78
C THR A 121 3.76 0.62 -26.51
N GLU A 122 2.63 0.74 -27.21
CA GLU A 122 1.63 -0.34 -27.35
C GLU A 122 2.24 -1.55 -28.05
N HIS A 123 2.06 -2.74 -27.48
CA HIS A 123 2.30 -4.01 -28.18
C HIS A 123 1.05 -4.89 -28.15
N MET A 124 0.64 -5.30 -29.35
CA MET A 124 -0.57 -6.08 -29.63
C MET A 124 -0.54 -7.49 -29.02
N HIS A 125 -1.74 -7.96 -28.66
CA HIS A 125 -2.00 -9.25 -28.04
C HIS A 125 -2.05 -10.38 -29.07
N ASN A 126 -1.38 -11.51 -28.77
CA ASN A 126 -1.73 -12.81 -29.32
C ASN A 126 -2.43 -13.63 -28.22
N ASP A 127 -3.74 -13.64 -28.26
CA ASP A 127 -4.59 -14.54 -27.48
C ASP A 127 -4.64 -15.89 -28.20
N ILE A 128 -4.36 -16.99 -27.48
CA ILE A 128 -4.94 -18.35 -27.67
C ILE A 128 -4.29 -19.41 -26.75
N ILE A 129 -3.21 -19.13 -25.98
CA ILE A 129 -2.68 -20.07 -24.93
C ILE A 129 -2.30 -19.37 -23.60
N ARG A 130 -3.12 -18.45 -23.06
CA ARG A 130 -2.68 -17.49 -22.00
C ARG A 130 -3.45 -17.49 -20.66
N ASN A 131 -4.03 -18.61 -20.23
CA ASN A 131 -4.97 -18.60 -19.08
C ASN A 131 -4.47 -19.16 -17.74
N THR A 132 -3.21 -19.58 -17.59
CA THR A 132 -2.69 -19.89 -16.25
C THR A 132 -2.10 -18.65 -15.59
N TRP A 133 -2.21 -18.59 -14.26
CA TRP A 133 -1.56 -17.57 -13.45
C TRP A 133 -0.07 -17.48 -13.77
N ASP A 134 0.63 -18.61 -13.88
CA ASP A 134 2.06 -18.64 -14.16
C ASP A 134 2.45 -17.93 -15.45
N VAL A 135 1.71 -18.17 -16.53
CA VAL A 135 1.97 -17.55 -17.83
C VAL A 135 1.75 -16.04 -17.74
N ARG A 136 0.63 -15.61 -17.13
CA ARG A 136 0.33 -14.18 -16.96
C ARG A 136 1.34 -13.48 -16.05
N PHE A 137 1.71 -14.11 -14.94
CA PHE A 137 2.71 -13.56 -14.03
C PHE A 137 4.07 -13.43 -14.70
N ASN A 138 4.48 -14.42 -15.49
CA ASN A 138 5.74 -14.34 -16.22
C ASN A 138 5.70 -13.21 -17.26
N TYR A 139 4.68 -13.22 -18.12
CA TYR A 139 4.50 -12.25 -19.19
C TYR A 139 4.32 -10.81 -18.69
N SER A 140 3.56 -10.61 -17.62
CA SER A 140 3.19 -9.26 -17.15
C SER A 140 4.14 -8.70 -16.09
N ILE A 141 4.93 -9.54 -15.40
CA ILE A 141 5.80 -9.11 -14.31
C ILE A 141 7.27 -9.50 -14.52
N GLN A 142 7.56 -10.78 -14.81
CA GLN A 142 8.96 -11.25 -14.86
C GLN A 142 9.68 -10.85 -16.15
N GLU A 143 9.04 -11.04 -17.31
CA GLU A 143 9.60 -10.68 -18.62
C GLU A 143 9.86 -9.16 -18.72
N PRO A 144 8.90 -8.25 -18.41
CA PRO A 144 9.14 -6.81 -18.49
C PRO A 144 10.22 -6.34 -17.51
N ARG A 145 10.31 -6.97 -16.31
CA ARG A 145 11.39 -6.69 -15.37
C ARG A 145 12.74 -7.07 -15.95
N ALA A 146 12.86 -8.28 -16.49
CA ALA A 146 14.11 -8.75 -17.07
C ALA A 146 14.55 -7.89 -18.27
N GLU A 147 13.61 -7.52 -19.15
CA GLU A 147 13.86 -6.65 -20.30
C GLU A 147 14.31 -5.25 -19.89
N ALA A 148 13.74 -4.72 -18.80
CA ALA A 148 14.12 -3.44 -18.22
C ALA A 148 15.35 -3.51 -17.29
N GLY A 149 15.97 -4.68 -17.13
CA GLY A 149 17.13 -4.88 -16.24
C GLY A 149 16.81 -4.77 -14.75
N LEU A 150 15.55 -4.95 -14.35
CA LEU A 150 15.12 -5.03 -12.96
C LEU A 150 15.22 -6.46 -12.41
N ASP A 151 15.37 -6.59 -11.09
CA ASP A 151 15.41 -7.91 -10.45
C ASP A 151 14.09 -8.69 -10.65
N THR A 152 14.23 -9.97 -10.98
CA THR A 152 13.11 -10.91 -11.09
C THR A 152 12.90 -11.64 -9.77
N MET A 153 11.68 -12.15 -9.54
CA MET A 153 11.39 -12.91 -8.32
C MET A 153 11.91 -14.33 -8.49
N ILE A 154 12.77 -14.75 -7.55
CA ILE A 154 13.23 -16.13 -7.49
C ILE A 154 12.06 -17.07 -7.16
N VAL A 155 12.20 -18.35 -7.53
CA VAL A 155 11.14 -19.37 -7.37
C VAL A 155 10.59 -19.42 -5.94
N GLN A 156 11.47 -19.33 -4.94
CA GLN A 156 11.10 -19.35 -3.53
C GLN A 156 10.28 -18.13 -3.13
N GLU A 157 10.67 -16.94 -3.60
CA GLU A 157 9.95 -15.70 -3.35
C GLU A 157 8.57 -15.72 -4.02
N LYS A 158 8.52 -16.15 -5.28
CA LYS A 158 7.27 -16.30 -6.04
C LYS A 158 6.31 -17.24 -5.32
N SER A 159 6.78 -18.42 -4.90
CA SER A 159 5.95 -19.38 -4.17
C SER A 159 5.42 -18.80 -2.86
N ALA A 160 6.24 -18.07 -2.10
CA ALA A 160 5.81 -17.45 -0.86
C ALA A 160 4.82 -16.29 -1.10
N PHE A 161 5.00 -15.52 -2.18
CA PHE A 161 4.07 -14.46 -2.60
C PHE A 161 2.72 -15.02 -3.04
N GLU A 162 2.71 -16.09 -3.83
CA GLU A 162 1.49 -16.77 -4.27
C GLU A 162 0.68 -17.26 -3.07
N LYS A 163 1.33 -17.86 -2.06
CA LYS A 163 0.63 -18.27 -0.83
C LYS A 163 -0.12 -17.11 -0.18
N ILE A 164 0.51 -15.94 -0.05
CA ILE A 164 -0.16 -14.75 0.48
C ILE A 164 -1.32 -14.36 -0.42
N MET A 165 -1.06 -14.17 -1.71
CA MET A 165 -2.06 -13.66 -2.65
C MET A 165 -3.30 -14.56 -2.69
N TRP A 166 -3.13 -15.87 -2.85
CA TRP A 166 -4.24 -16.80 -2.87
C TRP A 166 -5.02 -16.81 -1.55
N SER A 167 -4.33 -16.74 -0.41
CA SER A 167 -5.00 -16.63 0.89
C SER A 167 -5.81 -15.33 1.04
N THR A 168 -5.47 -14.25 0.32
CA THR A 168 -6.25 -13.00 0.31
C THR A 168 -7.42 -13.02 -0.68
N LEU A 169 -7.39 -13.92 -1.65
CA LEU A 169 -8.40 -14.07 -2.70
C LEU A 169 -9.37 -15.21 -2.43
N GLU A 170 -9.27 -15.87 -1.27
CA GLU A 170 -10.20 -16.90 -0.84
C GLU A 170 -11.63 -16.35 -0.83
N PHE A 171 -12.55 -17.07 -1.47
CA PHE A 171 -13.92 -16.59 -1.69
C PHE A 171 -14.67 -16.52 -0.36
N GLU A 172 -14.59 -17.59 0.43
CA GLU A 172 -15.18 -17.68 1.76
C GLU A 172 -14.43 -16.75 2.73
N PRO A 173 -15.10 -15.74 3.33
CA PRO A 173 -14.45 -14.77 4.21
C PRO A 173 -13.75 -15.41 5.43
N GLU A 174 -14.27 -16.53 5.94
CA GLU A 174 -13.75 -17.24 7.10
C GLU A 174 -12.40 -17.92 6.84
N GLU A 175 -12.18 -18.31 5.58
CA GLU A 175 -10.94 -18.94 5.11
C GLU A 175 -9.93 -17.91 4.60
N ARG A 176 -10.37 -16.65 4.41
CA ARG A 176 -9.52 -15.56 3.94
C ARG A 176 -8.53 -15.13 5.02
N ALA A 177 -7.27 -14.99 4.64
CA ALA A 177 -6.24 -14.53 5.55
C ALA A 177 -6.52 -13.11 6.08
N THR A 178 -6.43 -12.97 7.40
CA THR A 178 -6.46 -11.67 8.07
C THR A 178 -5.14 -10.93 7.88
N ALA A 179 -5.16 -9.59 7.92
CA ALA A 179 -3.94 -8.79 7.84
C ALA A 179 -2.91 -9.15 8.93
N GLU A 180 -3.34 -9.60 10.10
CA GLU A 180 -2.45 -10.08 11.17
C GLU A 180 -1.77 -11.41 10.80
N GLN A 181 -2.49 -12.36 10.20
CA GLN A 181 -1.89 -13.60 9.66
C GLN A 181 -0.93 -13.30 8.52
N LEU A 182 -1.27 -12.36 7.62
CA LEU A 182 -0.38 -11.94 6.54
C LEU A 182 0.94 -11.37 7.07
N MET A 183 0.91 -10.54 8.12
CA MET A 183 2.13 -10.05 8.77
C MET A 183 3.04 -11.17 9.29
N GLN A 184 2.49 -12.35 9.59
CA GLN A 184 3.24 -13.50 10.10
C GLN A 184 3.70 -14.48 9.02
N SER A 185 3.32 -14.27 7.77
CA SER A 185 3.65 -15.14 6.64
C SER A 185 5.16 -15.20 6.31
N GLU A 186 5.56 -16.26 5.63
CA GLU A 186 6.95 -16.47 5.19
C GLU A 186 7.45 -15.32 4.31
N TRP A 187 6.62 -14.86 3.38
CA TRP A 187 7.02 -13.80 2.45
C TRP A 187 7.20 -12.45 3.17
N MET A 188 6.28 -12.11 4.10
CA MET A 188 6.42 -10.89 4.92
C MET A 188 7.68 -10.91 5.79
N LYS A 189 8.01 -12.05 6.41
CA LYS A 189 9.20 -12.18 7.26
C LYS A 189 10.51 -12.24 6.49
N GLY A 190 10.52 -12.90 5.34
CA GLY A 190 11.75 -13.14 4.57
C GLY A 190 12.19 -11.98 3.69
N TRP A 191 11.24 -11.22 3.11
CA TRP A 191 11.56 -10.23 2.06
C TRP A 191 11.15 -8.79 2.43
N ASP A 192 10.03 -8.64 3.12
CA ASP A 192 9.34 -7.35 3.28
C ASP A 192 9.63 -6.63 4.60
N LEU A 193 9.53 -7.32 5.74
CA LEU A 193 9.82 -6.74 7.06
C LEU A 193 11.26 -6.22 7.19
N PRO A 194 12.30 -6.94 6.72
CA PRO A 194 13.66 -6.40 6.73
C PRO A 194 13.81 -5.10 5.91
N ALA A 195 13.11 -5.04 4.76
CA ALA A 195 13.07 -3.83 3.91
C ALA A 195 12.44 -2.66 4.66
N LEU A 196 11.28 -2.91 5.27
CA LEU A 196 10.48 -1.92 5.97
C LEU A 196 11.24 -1.37 7.18
N GLU A 197 11.86 -2.24 7.98
CA GLU A 197 12.68 -1.83 9.12
C GLU A 197 13.85 -0.96 8.69
N GLN A 198 14.55 -1.33 7.62
CA GLN A 198 15.68 -0.56 7.10
C GLN A 198 15.22 0.82 6.59
N SER A 199 14.10 0.88 5.88
CA SER A 199 13.48 2.14 5.45
C SER A 199 13.10 3.05 6.63
N LEU A 200 12.47 2.49 7.66
CA LEU A 200 12.10 3.23 8.88
C LEU A 200 13.33 3.73 9.65
N LYS A 201 14.41 2.94 9.72
CA LYS A 201 15.70 3.32 10.32
C LYS A 201 16.35 4.48 9.56
N THR A 202 16.43 4.39 8.22
CA THR A 202 16.98 5.46 7.36
C THR A 202 16.18 6.76 7.50
N ARG A 203 14.85 6.69 7.52
CA ARG A 203 13.97 7.86 7.72
C ARG A 203 14.17 8.52 9.09
N LYS A 204 14.24 7.72 10.16
CA LYS A 204 14.50 8.24 11.52
C LYS A 204 15.86 8.95 11.60
N LYS A 205 16.87 8.46 10.87
CA LYS A 205 18.18 9.11 10.75
C LYS A 205 18.11 10.43 9.97
N ALA A 206 17.46 10.45 8.82
CA ALA A 206 17.29 11.65 8.00
C ALA A 206 16.56 12.78 8.75
N LEU A 207 15.48 12.46 9.49
CA LEU A 207 14.75 13.44 10.31
C LEU A 207 15.55 13.98 11.50
N ARG A 208 16.61 13.27 11.94
CA ARG A 208 17.51 13.73 13.01
C ARG A 208 18.65 14.62 12.50
N SER A 209 19.05 14.49 11.22
CA SER A 209 20.10 15.31 10.60
C SER A 209 19.61 16.64 10.04
N VAL A 210 18.29 16.91 10.05
CA VAL A 210 17.67 18.16 9.58
C VAL A 210 17.31 19.09 10.77
N LYS A 211 17.72 18.74 11.99
CA LYS A 211 17.67 19.59 13.19
C LYS A 211 19.08 20.04 13.55
#